data_AF-A0A924DXS1-F1
#
_entry.id   AF-A0A924DXS1-F1
#
_cell.length_a   1.000
_cell.length_b   1.000
_cell.length_c   1.000
_cell.angle_alpha   90.00
_cell.angle_beta   90.00
_cell.angle_gamma   90.00
#
_symmetry.space_group_name_H-M   'P 1'
#
loop_
_entity.id
_entity.type
_entity.pdbx_description
1 polymer ?
#
loop_
_entity_poly.entity_id
_entity_poly.type
_entity_poly.pdbx_seq_one_letter_code
_entity_poly.pdbx_strand_id
1 'polypeptide(L)'
;GGVAAVQSLGAACAVGAAFPATLALALAHPTDLEAALIENAMAGGDSASRGLFLGMLLGASSGAIVPQRWLTAWQANSRVAAFLSSQSLALR
;
A
#
# COMPACT_ATOMS: atom_id res chain seq x y z
N GLY A 1 15.64 -2.91 9.03
CA GLY A 1 14.61 -2.02 8.44
C GLY A 1 13.80 -2.78 7.41
N GLY A 2 12.58 -2.33 7.10
CA GLY A 2 11.63 -3.05 6.23
C GLY A 2 12.21 -3.43 4.86
N VAL A 3 13.03 -2.55 4.27
CA VAL A 3 13.75 -2.80 3.01
C VAL A 3 14.61 -4.08 3.03
N ALA A 4 15.34 -4.32 4.12
CA ALA A 4 16.18 -5.51 4.26
C ALA A 4 15.34 -6.81 4.34
N ALA A 5 14.14 -6.73 4.91
CA ALA A 5 13.22 -7.86 4.99
C ALA A 5 12.69 -8.25 3.60
N VAL A 6 12.31 -7.28 2.77
CA VAL A 6 11.84 -7.53 1.39
C VAL A 6 12.92 -8.21 0.54
N GLN A 7 14.17 -7.75 0.67
CA GLN A 7 15.30 -8.36 -0.04
C GLN A 7 15.58 -9.80 0.41
N SER A 8 15.35 -10.12 1.69
CA SER A 8 15.57 -11.46 2.24
C SER A 8 14.43 -12.46 1.98
N LEU A 9 13.18 -11.98 1.88
CA LEU A 9 11.99 -12.81 1.82
C LEU A 9 11.48 -13.07 0.41
N GLY A 10 12.01 -12.37 -0.59
CA GLY A 10 11.84 -12.68 -2.00
C GLY A 10 11.04 -11.63 -2.76
N ALA A 11 11.64 -11.13 -3.83
CA ALA A 11 11.01 -10.28 -4.85
C ALA A 11 10.08 -11.07 -5.82
N ALA A 12 9.76 -12.33 -5.51
CA ALA A 12 9.11 -13.27 -6.43
C ALA A 12 7.65 -13.56 -6.05
N CYS A 13 6.82 -13.60 -7.10
CA CYS A 13 5.35 -13.71 -7.21
C CYS A 13 4.64 -14.88 -6.47
N ALA A 14 5.32 -15.64 -5.60
CA ALA A 14 4.63 -16.60 -4.75
C ALA A 14 4.05 -15.87 -3.54
N VAL A 15 2.74 -15.96 -3.32
CA VAL A 15 2.02 -15.41 -2.14
C VAL A 15 2.75 -15.71 -0.82
N GLY A 16 3.47 -16.84 -0.73
CA GLY A 16 4.28 -17.23 0.43
C GLY A 16 5.49 -16.32 0.74
N ALA A 17 6.03 -15.59 -0.23
CA ALA A 17 7.14 -14.64 -0.06
C ALA A 17 6.64 -13.18 0.00
N ALA A 18 5.67 -12.86 -0.86
CA ALA A 18 5.11 -11.51 -0.97
C ALA A 18 4.33 -11.07 0.29
N PHE A 19 3.63 -12.01 0.94
CA PHE A 19 2.85 -11.70 2.15
C PHE A 19 3.74 -11.38 3.37
N PRO A 20 4.75 -12.19 3.74
CA PRO A 20 5.68 -11.85 4.82
C PRO A 20 6.43 -10.54 4.58
N ALA A 21 6.87 -10.29 3.34
CA ALA A 21 7.54 -9.04 2.98
C ALA A 21 6.63 -7.82 3.17
N THR A 22 5.35 -7.93 2.82
CA THR A 22 4.37 -6.85 3.03
C THR A 22 4.04 -6.66 4.50
N LEU A 23 3.91 -7.74 5.28
CA LEU A 23 3.67 -7.67 6.71
C LEU A 23 4.86 -7.02 7.44
N ALA A 24 6.09 -7.34 7.04
CA ALA A 24 7.30 -6.73 7.60
C ALA A 24 7.31 -5.20 7.40
N LEU A 25 6.87 -4.72 6.23
CA LEU A 25 6.72 -3.28 5.97
C LEU A 25 5.61 -2.66 6.82
N ALA A 26 4.46 -3.31 6.93
CA ALA A 26 3.35 -2.82 7.75
C ALA A 26 3.71 -2.73 9.24
N LEU A 27 4.43 -3.72 9.76
CA LEU A 27 4.89 -3.74 11.17
C LEU A 27 6.01 -2.73 11.43
N ALA A 28 6.84 -2.42 10.42
CA ALA A 28 7.86 -1.38 10.54
C ALA A 28 7.24 0.03 10.54
N HIS A 29 6.07 0.20 9.93
CA HIS A 29 5.40 1.49 9.73
C HIS A 29 3.90 1.41 10.08
N PRO A 30 3.53 1.07 11.33
CA PRO A 30 2.15 0.69 11.69
C PRO A 30 1.12 1.82 11.52
N THR A 31 1.58 3.08 11.54
CA THR A 31 0.72 4.27 11.42
C THR A 31 1.22 5.25 10.34
N ASP A 32 2.27 4.89 9.61
CA ASP A 32 2.88 5.76 8.61
C ASP A 32 2.77 5.13 7.21
N LEU A 33 1.59 5.34 6.61
CA LEU A 33 1.28 4.85 5.27
C LEU A 33 2.28 5.39 4.23
N GLU A 34 2.70 6.64 4.38
CA GLU A 34 3.61 7.29 3.44
C GLU A 34 4.99 6.62 3.47
N ALA A 35 5.59 6.48 4.65
CA ALA A 35 6.89 5.84 4.81
C ALA A 35 6.85 4.37 4.35
N ALA A 36 5.79 3.64 4.70
CA ALA A 36 5.59 2.25 4.29
C ALA A 36 5.58 2.08 2.75
N LEU A 37 4.82 2.94 2.05
CA LEU A 37 4.70 2.87 0.59
C LEU A 37 5.97 3.35 -0.13
N ILE A 38 6.70 4.32 0.44
CA ILE A 38 8.01 4.74 -0.09
C ILE A 38 9.02 3.59 0.04
N GLU A 39 9.15 2.98 1.22
CA GLU A 39 10.06 1.84 1.41
C GLU A 39 9.68 0.64 0.52
N ASN A 40 8.39 0.39 0.36
CA ASN A 40 7.90 -0.62 -0.57
C ASN A 40 8.36 -0.36 -2.02
N ALA A 41 8.25 0.88 -2.50
CA ALA A 41 8.69 1.25 -3.84
C ALA A 41 10.21 1.09 -4.00
N MET A 42 10.97 1.56 -3.01
CA MET A 42 12.43 1.46 -2.98
C MET A 42 12.95 0.02 -2.92
N ALA A 43 12.18 -0.90 -2.32
CA ALA A 43 12.54 -2.32 -2.26
C ALA A 43 12.49 -3.03 -3.63
N GLY A 44 11.88 -2.42 -4.65
CA GLY A 44 11.86 -2.94 -6.03
C GLY A 44 11.05 -4.24 -6.19
N GLY A 45 11.34 -4.99 -7.26
CA GLY A 45 10.60 -6.20 -7.63
C GLY A 45 9.13 -5.92 -7.93
N ASP A 46 8.23 -6.80 -7.49
CA ASP A 46 6.78 -6.58 -7.60
C ASP A 46 6.25 -5.61 -6.52
N SER A 47 6.69 -4.36 -6.58
CA SER A 47 6.28 -3.30 -5.65
C SER A 47 4.83 -2.86 -5.87
N ALA A 48 4.28 -3.06 -7.07
CA ALA A 48 2.89 -2.72 -7.36
C ALA A 48 1.92 -3.63 -6.59
N SER A 49 2.08 -4.95 -6.67
CA SER A 49 1.21 -5.89 -5.93
C SER A 49 1.34 -5.72 -4.43
N ARG A 50 2.57 -5.59 -3.91
CA ARG A 50 2.79 -5.31 -2.48
C ARG A 50 2.19 -3.98 -2.07
N GLY A 51 2.33 -2.93 -2.89
CA GLY A 51 1.79 -1.61 -2.63
C GLY A 51 0.26 -1.60 -2.53
N LEU A 52 -0.42 -2.38 -3.37
CA LEU A 52 -1.88 -2.58 -3.27
C LEU A 52 -2.27 -3.23 -1.95
N PHE A 53 -1.60 -4.32 -1.57
CA PHE A 53 -1.92 -5.03 -0.33
C PHE A 53 -1.58 -4.20 0.92
N LEU A 54 -0.39 -3.57 0.94
CA LEU A 54 0.06 -2.69 2.01
C LEU A 54 -0.86 -1.48 2.18
N GLY A 55 -1.27 -0.88 1.06
CA GLY A 55 -2.21 0.24 1.03
C GLY A 55 -3.59 -0.13 1.56
N MET A 56 -4.11 -1.32 1.25
CA MET A 56 -5.36 -1.82 1.83
C MET A 56 -5.23 -2.05 3.35
N LEU A 57 -4.14 -2.70 3.79
CA LEU A 57 -3.95 -3.06 5.19
C LEU A 57 -3.79 -1.81 6.08
N LEU A 58 -2.88 -0.92 5.72
CA LEU A 58 -2.63 0.30 6.50
C LEU A 58 -3.73 1.33 6.26
N GLY A 59 -4.26 1.45 5.05
CA GLY A 59 -5.33 2.38 4.69
C GLY A 59 -6.68 2.11 5.37
N ALA A 60 -6.92 0.88 5.84
CA ALA A 60 -8.09 0.53 6.64
C ALA A 60 -7.98 0.98 8.11
N SER A 61 -6.80 1.41 8.57
CA SER A 61 -6.60 1.91 9.93
C SER A 61 -7.16 3.34 10.10
N SER A 62 -7.60 3.67 11.30
CA SER A 62 -8.25 4.97 11.62
C SER A 62 -7.33 6.19 11.53
N GLY A 63 -6.04 6.01 11.23
CA GLY A 63 -5.03 7.09 11.16
C GLY A 63 -4.30 7.19 9.82
N ALA A 64 -4.65 6.37 8.82
CA ALA A 64 -3.98 6.41 7.54
C ALA A 64 -4.28 7.71 6.77
N ILE A 65 -3.21 8.40 6.40
CA ILE A 65 -3.28 9.63 5.60
C ILE A 65 -2.56 9.34 4.27
N VAL A 66 -3.31 9.38 3.17
CA VAL A 66 -2.71 9.37 1.84
C VAL A 66 -2.24 10.80 1.53
N PRO A 67 -0.96 11.02 1.19
CA PRO A 67 -0.48 12.35 0.90
C PRO A 67 -1.19 12.98 -0.29
N GLN A 68 -1.68 14.21 -0.11
CA GLN A 68 -2.47 14.90 -1.14
C GLN A 68 -1.73 15.01 -2.48
N ARG A 69 -0.41 15.20 -2.44
CA ARG A 69 0.45 15.26 -3.63
C ARG A 69 0.39 14.00 -4.50
N TRP A 70 0.19 12.82 -3.88
CA TRP A 70 0.03 11.57 -4.62
C TRP A 70 -1.35 11.48 -5.27
N LEU A 71 -2.40 11.91 -4.56
CA LEU A 71 -3.76 11.96 -5.11
C LEU A 71 -3.87 12.92 -6.29
N THR A 72 -3.24 14.09 -6.20
CA THR A 72 -3.26 15.08 -7.30
C THR A 72 -2.47 14.61 -8.53
N ALA A 73 -1.44 13.79 -8.34
CA ALA A 73 -0.63 13.24 -9.44
C ALA A 73 -1.21 11.95 -10.02
N TRP A 74 -2.14 11.28 -9.32
CA TRP A 74 -2.67 10.00 -9.74
C TRP A 74 -3.74 10.14 -10.83
N GLN A 75 -3.43 9.64 -12.03
CA GLN A 75 -4.29 9.74 -13.21
C GLN A 75 -5.69 9.17 -13.01
N ALA A 76 -5.84 8.11 -12.19
CA ALA A 76 -7.13 7.46 -11.96
C ALA A 76 -7.90 8.04 -10.76
N ASN A 77 -7.40 9.07 -10.09
CA ASN A 77 -7.99 9.61 -8.86
C ASN A 77 -9.46 10.00 -9.04
N SER A 78 -9.79 10.73 -10.10
CA SER A 78 -11.19 11.14 -10.38
C SER A 78 -12.12 9.95 -10.59
N ARG A 79 -11.66 8.93 -11.31
CA ARG A 79 -12.44 7.71 -11.60
C ARG A 79 -12.70 6.89 -10.33
N VAL A 80 -11.68 6.75 -9.48
CA VAL A 80 -11.81 6.00 -8.22
C VAL A 80 -12.66 6.78 -7.21
N ALA A 81 -12.47 8.08 -7.08
CA ALA A 81 -13.30 8.92 -6.21
C ALA A 81 -14.79 8.86 -6.60
N ALA A 82 -15.09 8.91 -7.90
CA ALA A 82 -16.46 8.74 -8.40
C ALA A 82 -17.04 7.36 -8.04
N PHE A 83 -16.28 6.29 -8.21
CA PHE A 83 -16.70 4.93 -7.85
C PHE A 83 -16.94 4.79 -6.34
N LEU A 84 -16.05 5.28 -5.49
CA LEU A 84 -16.24 5.23 -4.03
C LEU A 84 -17.48 6.03 -3.59
N SER A 85 -17.75 7.15 -4.27
CA SER A 85 -18.94 7.98 -4.01
C SER A 85 -20.24 7.29 -4.45
N SER A 86 -20.22 6.51 -5.54
CA SER A 86 -21.39 5.74 -5.96
C SER A 86 -21.66 4.54 -5.05
N GLN A 87 -20.62 3.93 -4.48
CA GLN A 87 -20.76 2.80 -3.55
C GLN A 87 -21.21 3.24 -2.15
N SER A 88 -20.80 4.43 -1.68
CA SER A 88 -21.28 4.96 -0.39
C SER A 88 -22.77 5.32 -0.41
N LEU A 89 -23.33 5.56 -1.60
CA LEU A 89 -24.77 5.72 -1.83
C LEU A 89 -25.52 4.38 -1.91
N ALA A 90 -24.84 3.30 -2.34
CA ALA A 90 -25.41 1.96 -2.49
C ALA A 90 -25.39 1.10 -1.20
N LEU A 91 -24.63 1.53 -0.18
CA LEU A 91 -24.53 0.89 1.13
C LEU A 91 -25.33 1.63 2.23
N ARG A 92 -26.24 2.53 1.84
CA ARG A 92 -27.29 3.13 2.68
C ARG A 92 -28.65 2.63 2.21
#